data_AF-A0A316FK23-F1
#
_entry.id   AF-A0A316FK23-F1
#
_cell.length_a   1.000
_cell.length_b   1.000
_cell.length_c   1.000
_cell.angle_alpha   90.00
_cell.angle_beta   90.00
_cell.angle_gamma   90.00
#
_symmetry.space_group_name_H-M   'P 1'
#
loop_
_entity.id
_entity.type
_entity.pdbx_description
1 polymer ?
#
loop_
_entity_poly.entity_id
_entity_poly.type
_entity_poly.pdbx_seq_one_letter_code
_entity_poly.pdbx_strand_id
1 'polypeptide(L)'
;MTTNLTAARAEALFTTGLATGSSPAFAVVDEAIRTAVRTRGGTRACAADMAAEFGDHPELALPRMRWALETVTRLYPPRRRQWALVA
;
A
#
# COMPACT_ATOMS: atom_id res chain seq x y z
N MET A 1 -9.18 9.34 -6.93
CA MET A 1 -7.89 10.06 -6.84
C MET A 1 -7.16 9.57 -5.60
N THR A 2 -6.09 8.78 -5.76
CA THR A 2 -5.30 8.23 -4.65
C THR A 2 -4.44 9.33 -4.04
N THR A 3 -4.40 9.41 -2.71
CA THR A 3 -3.47 10.34 -2.05
C THR A 3 -2.05 9.81 -2.13
N ASN A 4 -1.03 10.68 -2.05
CA ASN A 4 0.37 10.26 -2.04
C ASN A 4 0.66 9.24 -0.93
N LEU A 5 0.02 9.38 0.24
CA LEU A 5 0.12 8.43 1.35
C LEU A 5 -0.58 7.09 1.06
N THR A 6 -1.70 7.10 0.33
CA THR A 6 -2.37 5.87 -0.13
C THR A 6 -1.48 5.10 -1.10
N ALA A 7 -0.85 5.81 -2.04
CA ALA A 7 0.09 5.21 -2.99
C ALA A 7 1.30 4.59 -2.27
N ALA A 8 1.97 5.35 -1.40
CA ALA A 8 3.13 4.87 -0.65
C ALA A 8 2.83 3.63 0.22
N ARG A 9 1.64 3.55 0.82
CA ARG A 9 1.21 2.36 1.57
C ARG A 9 0.96 1.16 0.66
N ALA A 10 0.37 1.38 -0.51
CA ALA A 10 0.11 0.32 -1.47
C ALA A 10 1.40 -0.21 -2.08
N GLU A 11 2.36 0.67 -2.40
CA GLU A 11 3.72 0.32 -2.83
C GLU A 11 4.44 -0.52 -1.77
N ALA A 12 4.39 -0.10 -0.49
CA ALA A 12 4.97 -0.90 0.58
C ALA A 12 4.30 -2.29 0.70
N LEU A 13 2.97 -2.34 0.69
CA LEU A 13 2.20 -3.58 0.78
C LEU A 13 2.47 -4.52 -0.40
N PHE A 14 2.62 -3.97 -1.61
CA PHE A 14 2.99 -4.70 -2.82
C PHE A 14 4.28 -5.50 -2.62
N THR A 15 5.25 -4.95 -1.88
CA THR A 15 6.52 -5.63 -1.68
C THR A 15 6.54 -6.68 -0.55
N THR A 16 5.40 -6.94 0.10
CA THR A 16 5.29 -7.93 1.19
C THR A 16 5.08 -9.35 0.68
N GLY A 17 5.12 -10.36 1.56
CA GLY A 17 4.75 -11.74 1.21
C GLY A 17 3.26 -12.06 1.35
N LEU A 18 2.39 -11.07 1.63
CA LEU A 18 0.97 -11.32 1.82
C LEU A 18 0.30 -11.74 0.51
N ALA A 19 -0.52 -12.79 0.58
CA ALA A 19 -1.15 -13.40 -0.58
C ALA A 19 -2.14 -12.43 -1.26
N THR A 20 -1.99 -12.28 -2.57
CA THR A 20 -2.96 -11.58 -3.41
C THR A 20 -4.33 -12.26 -3.28
N GLY A 21 -5.40 -11.47 -3.07
CA GLY A 21 -6.76 -11.97 -2.86
C GLY A 21 -7.12 -12.29 -1.40
N SER A 22 -6.15 -12.25 -0.47
CA SER A 22 -6.45 -12.36 0.96
C SER A 22 -7.14 -11.10 1.51
N SER A 23 -7.86 -11.24 2.62
CA SER A 23 -8.48 -10.11 3.34
C SER A 23 -7.92 -9.97 4.76
N PRO A 24 -6.65 -9.55 4.90
CA PRO A 24 -6.01 -9.40 6.21
C PRO A 24 -6.64 -8.27 7.03
N ALA A 25 -6.52 -8.40 8.35
CA ALA A 25 -6.93 -7.38 9.31
C ALA A 25 -5.98 -6.17 9.29
N PHE A 26 -6.47 -5.02 9.77
CA PHE A 26 -5.72 -3.77 9.82
C PHE A 26 -4.33 -3.93 10.44
N ALA A 27 -4.24 -4.53 11.62
CA ALA A 27 -2.98 -4.67 12.35
C ALA A 27 -1.90 -5.45 11.57
N VAL A 28 -2.31 -6.49 10.82
CA VAL A 28 -1.41 -7.28 9.99
C VAL A 28 -0.87 -6.45 8.82
N VAL A 29 -1.75 -5.71 8.14
CA VAL A 29 -1.37 -4.87 7.00
C VAL A 29 -0.48 -3.70 7.44
N ASP A 30 -0.83 -3.06 8.55
CA ASP A 30 -0.07 -1.94 9.12
C ASP A 30 1.35 -2.36 9.53
N GLU A 31 1.50 -3.52 10.19
CA GLU A 31 2.83 -4.02 10.54
C GLU A 31 3.63 -4.48 9.31
N ALA A 32 2.97 -5.13 8.34
CA ALA A 32 3.63 -5.54 7.11
C ALA A 32 4.15 -4.34 6.30
N ILE A 33 3.36 -3.27 6.20
CA ILE A 33 3.77 -2.01 5.56
C ILE A 33 4.96 -1.40 6.29
N ARG A 34 4.90 -1.26 7.62
CA ARG A 34 6.00 -0.69 8.40
C ARG A 34 7.28 -1.51 8.26
N THR A 35 7.15 -2.84 8.30
CA THR A 35 8.28 -3.75 8.12
C THR A 35 8.89 -3.59 6.73
N ALA A 36 8.08 -3.63 5.67
CA ALA A 36 8.56 -3.44 4.30
C ALA A 36 9.31 -2.12 4.12
N VAL A 37 8.76 -1.02 4.63
CA VAL A 37 9.40 0.30 4.57
C VAL A 37 10.75 0.30 5.29
N ARG A 38 10.85 -0.32 6.48
CA ARG A 38 12.10 -0.40 7.24
C ARG A 38 13.14 -1.27 6.53
N THR A 39 12.76 -2.46 6.08
CA THR A 39 13.69 -3.44 5.50
C THR A 39 14.21 -3.03 4.13
N ARG A 40 13.44 -2.21 3.39
CA ARG A 40 13.80 -1.76 2.04
C ARG A 40 14.52 -0.41 2.01
N GLY A 41 14.60 0.29 3.14
CA GLY A 41 15.23 1.61 3.20
C GLY A 41 14.32 2.77 2.80
N GLY A 42 12.99 2.62 2.97
CA GLY A 42 12.01 3.69 2.80
C GLY A 42 10.99 3.44 1.69
N THR A 43 10.03 4.36 1.57
CA THR A 43 8.92 4.26 0.61
C THR A 43 9.37 4.35 -0.84
N ARG A 44 10.41 5.14 -1.13
CA ARG A 44 10.97 5.24 -2.49
C ARG A 44 11.57 3.92 -2.97
N ALA A 45 12.19 3.16 -2.07
CA ALA A 45 12.70 1.83 -2.41
C ALA A 45 11.54 0.85 -2.67
N CYS A 46 10.45 0.91 -1.89
CA CYS A 46 9.24 0.15 -2.19
C CYS A 46 8.66 0.49 -3.57
N ALA A 47 8.64 1.77 -3.95
CA ALA A 47 8.19 2.21 -5.26
C ALA A 47 9.11 1.72 -6.38
N ALA A 48 10.43 1.71 -6.16
CA ALA A 48 11.41 1.19 -7.11
C ALA A 48 11.27 -0.34 -7.29
N ASP A 49 11.11 -1.09 -6.21
CA ASP A 49 10.87 -2.55 -6.25
C ASP A 49 9.58 -2.86 -7.02
N MET A 50 8.51 -2.08 -6.79
CA MET A 50 7.25 -2.20 -7.54
C MET A 50 7.44 -1.89 -9.02
N ALA A 51 8.15 -0.80 -9.35
CA ALA A 51 8.42 -0.43 -10.74
C ALA A 51 9.27 -1.47 -11.48
N ALA A 52 10.24 -2.09 -10.80
CA ALA A 52 11.05 -3.17 -11.34
C ALA A 52 10.17 -4.39 -11.69
N GLU A 53 9.32 -4.83 -10.75
CA GLU A 53 8.38 -5.95 -10.99
C GLU A 53 7.41 -5.66 -12.15
N PHE A 54 6.97 -4.41 -12.32
CA PHE A 54 6.17 -4.03 -13.49
C PHE A 54 6.95 -4.07 -14.80
N GLY A 55 8.26 -3.84 -14.77
CA GLY A 55 9.13 -3.97 -15.94
C GLY A 55 9.38 -5.43 -16.33
N ASP A 56 9.61 -6.28 -15.34
CA ASP A 56 9.96 -7.69 -15.55
C ASP A 56 8.73 -8.58 -15.76
N HIS A 57 7.69 -8.39 -14.95
CA HIS A 57 6.51 -9.26 -14.83
C HIS A 57 5.19 -8.47 -14.69
N PRO A 58 4.81 -7.65 -15.68
CA PRO A 58 3.61 -6.81 -15.60
C PRO A 58 2.31 -7.58 -15.33
N GLU A 59 2.19 -8.81 -15.83
CA GLU A 59 1.04 -9.71 -15.63
C GLU A 59 0.89 -10.19 -14.19
N LEU A 60 1.98 -10.22 -13.42
CA LEU A 60 1.98 -10.54 -11.99
C LEU A 60 1.85 -9.28 -11.14
N ALA A 61 2.52 -8.20 -11.55
CA ALA A 61 2.52 -6.92 -10.85
C ALA A 61 1.12 -6.29 -10.82
N LEU A 62 0.40 -6.28 -11.95
CA LEU A 62 -0.90 -5.62 -12.05
C LEU A 62 -1.95 -6.15 -11.05
N PRO A 63 -2.26 -7.46 -10.98
CA PRO A 63 -3.24 -7.98 -10.02
C PRO A 63 -2.78 -7.76 -8.58
N ARG A 64 -1.46 -7.80 -8.31
CA ARG A 64 -0.90 -7.56 -6.99
C ARG A 64 -1.06 -6.10 -6.55
N MET A 65 -0.76 -5.15 -7.41
CA MET A 65 -0.93 -3.73 -7.11
C MET A 65 -2.39 -3.33 -6.96
N ARG A 66 -3.27 -3.93 -7.78
CA ARG A 66 -4.73 -3.75 -7.63
C ARG A 66 -5.21 -4.20 -6.25
N TRP A 67 -4.83 -5.40 -5.83
CA TRP A 67 -5.15 -5.90 -4.50
C TRP A 67 -4.59 -5.02 -3.38
N ALA A 68 -3.35 -4.53 -3.52
CA ALA A 68 -2.73 -3.65 -2.54
C ALA A 68 -3.48 -2.32 -2.40
N LEU A 69 -3.86 -1.70 -3.53
CA LEU A 69 -4.64 -0.46 -3.57
C LEU A 69 -6.03 -0.63 -2.94
N GLU A 70 -6.73 -1.71 -3.28
CA GLU A 70 -8.04 -2.04 -2.70
C GLU A 70 -7.94 -2.26 -1.19
N THR A 71 -6.93 -3.02 -0.75
CA THR A 71 -6.67 -3.31 0.68
C THR A 71 -6.35 -2.03 1.45
N VAL A 72 -5.45 -1.18 0.95
CA VAL A 72 -5.07 0.08 1.63
C VAL A 72 -6.24 1.06 1.65
N THR A 73 -7.00 1.17 0.56
CA THR A 73 -8.16 2.07 0.50
C THR A 73 -9.23 1.66 1.52
N ARG A 74 -9.47 0.35 1.67
CA ARG A 74 -10.41 -0.20 2.65
C ARG A 74 -9.96 0.04 4.09
N LEU A 75 -8.68 -0.13 4.38
CA LEU A 75 -8.13 -0.12 5.74
C LEU A 75 -7.67 1.26 6.24
N TYR A 76 -7.37 2.18 5.33
CA TYR A 76 -6.93 3.55 5.62
C TYR A 76 -7.90 4.57 5.01
N PRO A 77 -9.12 4.69 5.55
CA PRO A 77 -10.07 5.68 5.05
C PRO A 77 -9.45 7.08 5.15
N PRO A 78 -9.73 7.97 4.19
CA PRO A 78 -9.23 9.33 4.23
C PRO A 78 -9.65 9.98 5.55
N ARG A 79 -8.70 10.61 6.24
CA ARG A 79 -9.02 11.43 7.41
C ARG A 79 -9.95 12.55 6.96
N ARG A 80 -11.25 12.45 7.27
CA ARG A 80 -12.18 13.56 7.13
C ARG A 80 -11.62 14.71 7.97
N ARG A 81 -11.29 15.82 7.32
CA ARG A 81 -10.85 17.03 8.02
C ARG A 81 -12.03 17.52 8.88
N GLN A 82 -12.05 17.20 10.17
CA GLN A 82 -13.01 17.77 11.11
C GLN A 82 -12.57 19.22 11.40
N TRP A 83 -13.21 20.19 10.77
CA TRP A 83 -13.11 21.60 11.18
C TRP A 83 -14.42 22.35 10.92
N ALA A 84 -15.55 21.64 10.88
CA ALA A 84 -16.86 22.21 10.61
C ALA A 84 -17.80 22.23 11.84
N LEU A 85 -17.28 22.16 13.07
CA LEU A 85 -18.10 22.23 14.29
C LEU A 85 -17.61 23.28 15.30
N VAL A 86 -16.96 24.34 14.84
CA VAL A 86 -16.74 25.55 15.64
C VAL A 86 -17.10 26.76 14.78
N ALA A 87 -18.40 27.03 14.68
CA ALA A 87 -18.97 28.28 14.22
C ALA A 87 -20.20 28.58 15.08
#